data_AF-A0A383BEQ3-F1
#
_entry.id   AF-A0A383BEQ3-F1
#
_cell.length_a   1.000
_cell.length_b   1.000
_cell.length_c   1.000
_cell.angle_alpha   90.00
_cell.angle_beta   90.00
_cell.angle_gamma   90.00
#
_symmetry.space_group_name_H-M   'P 1'
#
loop_
_entity.id
_entity.type
_entity.pdbx_description
1 polymer ?
#
loop_
_entity_poly.entity_id
_entity_poly.type
_entity_poly.pdbx_seq_one_letter_code
_entity_poly.pdbx_strand_id
1 'polypeptide(L)' 'MTTTADLAQQIKGEFGKLISDPVEFRGEFTLNLTDADKIVEVCEFAKRELGFDYLIDISTLDHYGDDPRFSV' A
#
# COMPACT_ATOMS: atom_id res chain seq x y z
N MET A 1 8.83 -16.67 11.40
CA MET A 1 8.96 -16.18 10.01
C MET A 1 7.96 -15.06 9.87
N THR A 2 8.40 -13.89 9.43
CA THR A 2 7.49 -12.78 9.12
C THR A 2 6.67 -13.15 7.89
N THR A 3 5.35 -13.06 7.99
CA THR A 3 4.42 -13.33 6.87
C THR A 3 4.09 -12.06 6.10
N THR A 4 3.50 -12.17 4.91
CA THR A 4 2.99 -11.02 4.15
C THR A 4 1.91 -10.26 4.93
N ALA A 5 1.08 -10.98 5.69
CA ALA A 5 0.10 -10.38 6.59
C ALA A 5 0.76 -9.53 7.69
N ASP A 6 1.86 -10.02 8.28
CA ASP A 6 2.59 -9.28 9.32
C ASP A 6 3.17 -7.98 8.75
N LEU A 7 3.75 -8.01 7.55
CA LEU A 7 4.28 -6.82 6.87
C LEU A 7 3.18 -5.80 6.58
N ALA A 8 2.02 -6.25 6.09
CA ALA A 8 0.88 -5.38 5.83
C ALA A 8 0.37 -4.70 7.13
N GLN A 9 0.34 -5.45 8.24
CA GLN A 9 -0.03 -4.90 9.54
C GLN A 9 1.03 -3.94 10.11
N GLN A 10 2.32 -4.15 9.84
CA GLN A 10 3.38 -3.21 10.23
C GLN A 10 3.22 -1.85 9.53
N ILE A 11 2.96 -1.85 8.22
CA ILE A 11 2.70 -0.60 7.48
C ILE A 11 1.45 0.11 8.03
N LYS A 12 0.36 -0.62 8.26
CA LYS A 12 -0.84 -0.04 8.87
C LYS A 12 -0.59 0.48 10.29
N GLY A 13 0.18 -0.25 11.09
CA GLY A 13 0.53 0.14 12.46
C GLY A 13 1.31 1.46 12.51
N GLU A 14 2.25 1.65 11.59
CA GLU A 14 3.08 2.86 11.50
C GLU A 14 2.25 4.09 11.10
N PHE A 15 1.39 3.95 10.09
CA PHE A 15 0.71 5.09 9.46
C PHE A 15 -0.76 5.25 9.88
N GLY A 16 -1.30 4.33 10.66
CA GLY A 16 -2.64 4.39 11.24
C GLY A 16 -3.73 4.58 10.18
N LYS A 17 -4.52 5.66 10.32
CA LYS A 17 -5.66 5.96 9.43
C LYS A 17 -5.27 6.36 8.01
N LEU A 18 -3.99 6.61 7.75
CA LEU A 18 -3.50 6.85 6.40
C LEU A 18 -3.62 5.59 5.52
N ILE A 19 -3.57 4.41 6.13
CA ILE A 19 -3.62 3.11 5.47
C ILE A 19 -4.93 2.40 5.79
N SER A 20 -5.60 1.87 4.78
CA SER A 20 -6.81 1.06 4.96
C SER A 20 -6.55 -0.20 5.77
N ASP A 21 -7.61 -0.90 6.16
CA ASP A 21 -7.47 -2.32 6.51
C ASP A 21 -6.84 -3.09 5.33
N PRO A 22 -5.91 -4.04 5.57
CA PRO A 22 -5.35 -4.84 4.50
C PRO A 22 -6.42 -5.75 3.89
N VAL A 23 -6.50 -5.74 2.57
CA VAL A 23 -7.39 -6.63 1.81
C VAL A 23 -6.56 -7.80 1.30
N GLU A 24 -6.95 -9.02 1.67
CA GLU A 24 -6.30 -10.25 1.21
C GLU A 24 -7.04 -10.85 0.03
N PHE A 25 -6.28 -11.29 -0.98
CA PHE A 25 -6.79 -12.13 -2.04
C PHE A 25 -5.70 -13.06 -2.57
N ARG A 26 -5.88 -14.37 -2.39
CA ARG A 26 -4.96 -15.41 -2.91
C ARG A 26 -3.52 -15.28 -2.43
N GLY A 27 -3.32 -14.85 -1.19
CA GLY A 27 -2.02 -14.66 -0.56
C GLY A 27 -1.38 -13.29 -0.80
N GLU A 28 -2.01 -12.44 -1.61
CA GLU A 28 -1.61 -11.05 -1.84
C GLU A 28 -2.35 -10.12 -0.90
N PHE A 29 -1.68 -9.05 -0.48
CA PHE A 29 -2.23 -8.03 0.41
C PHE A 29 -2.20 -6.67 -0.26
N THR A 30 -3.36 -6.03 -0.35
CA THR A 30 -3.52 -4.68 -0.88
C THR A 30 -3.75 -3.70 0.25
N LEU A 31 -2.99 -2.60 0.23
CA LEU A 31 -3.11 -1.47 1.15
C LEU A 31 -3.48 -0.23 0.35
N ASN A 32 -4.58 0.42 0.71
CA ASN A 32 -4.98 1.68 0.07
C ASN A 32 -4.55 2.86 0.94
N LEU A 33 -3.92 3.87 0.32
CA LEU A 33 -3.63 5.14 0.95
C LEU A 33 -4.86 6.06 0.87
N THR A 34 -5.18 6.73 1.97
CA THR A 34 -6.28 7.72 2.00
C THR A 34 -5.85 9.11 1.52
N ASP A 35 -4.55 9.38 1.52
CA ASP A 35 -3.94 10.60 1.01
C ASP A 35 -2.76 10.24 0.09
N ALA A 36 -2.92 10.52 -1.21
CA ALA A 36 -1.94 10.17 -2.22
C ALA A 36 -0.63 10.96 -2.08
N ASP A 37 -0.65 12.16 -1.48
CA ASP A 37 0.54 13.00 -1.28
C ASP A 37 1.55 12.35 -0.32
N LYS A 38 1.11 11.32 0.42
CA LYS A 38 1.92 10.59 1.40
C LYS A 38 2.61 9.34 0.86
N ILE A 39 2.46 9.01 -0.42
CA ILE A 39 3.03 7.79 -1.01
C ILE A 39 4.55 7.68 -0.81
N VAL A 40 5.28 8.80 -0.92
CA VAL A 40 6.74 8.83 -0.76
C VAL A 40 7.15 8.41 0.66
N GLU A 41 6.45 8.91 1.68
CA GLU A 41 6.74 8.58 3.08
C GLU A 41 6.50 7.09 3.37
N VAL A 42 5.40 6.53 2.84
CA VAL A 42 5.05 5.11 3.00
C VAL A 42 6.07 4.20 2.28
N CYS A 43 6.45 4.53 1.05
CA CYS A 43 7.44 3.76 0.30
C CYS A 43 8.84 3.85 0.93
N GLU A 44 9.25 4.99 1.47
CA GLU A 44 10.53 5.13 2.19
C GLU A 44 10.57 4.23 3.44
N PHE A 45 9.48 4.18 4.21
CA PHE A 45 9.37 3.24 5.34
C PHE A 45 9.46 1.77 4.89
N ALA A 46 8.66 1.39 3.88
CA ALA A 46 8.66 0.02 3.36
C ALA A 46 10.07 -0.40 2.88
N LYS A 47 10.79 0.50 2.22
CA LYS A 47 12.16 0.25 1.76
C LYS A 47 13.15 0.13 2.91
N ARG A 48 13.16 1.08 3.84
CA ARG A 48 14.20 1.17 4.90
C ARG A 48 13.99 0.18 6.03
N GLU A 49 12.75 0.03 6.48
CA GLU A 49 12.42 -0.75 7.67
C GLU A 49 11.98 -2.17 7.34
N LEU A 50 11.35 -2.38 6.17
CA LEU A 50 10.77 -3.67 5.79
C LEU A 50 11.54 -4.37 4.64
N GLY A 51 12.51 -3.70 4.03
CA GLY A 51 13.37 -4.27 2.99
C GLY A 51 12.74 -4.37 1.59
N PHE A 52 11.71 -3.58 1.29
CA PHE A 52 11.09 -3.54 -0.04
C PHE A 52 11.97 -2.71 -0.98
N ASP A 53 13.02 -3.32 -1.53
CA ASP A 53 14.07 -2.66 -2.31
C ASP A 53 13.93 -2.77 -3.84
N TYR A 54 12.91 -3.50 -4.30
CA TYR A 54 12.62 -3.70 -5.72
C TYR A 54 11.18 -3.29 -6.05
N LEU A 55 11.03 -2.27 -6.90
CA LEU A 55 9.76 -1.85 -7.48
C LEU A 55 9.44 -2.75 -8.69
N ILE A 56 8.34 -3.49 -8.61
CA ILE A 56 7.94 -4.44 -9.66
C ILE A 56 7.29 -3.71 -10.85
N ASP A 57 6.31 -2.84 -10.58
CA ASP A 57 5.51 -2.16 -11.60
C ASP A 57 4.83 -0.91 -11.02
N ILE A 58 4.43 0.02 -11.89
CA ILE A 58 3.46 1.08 -11.60
C ILE A 58 2.43 1.06 -12.73
N SER A 59 1.17 0.83 -12.38
CA SER A 59 0.07 0.81 -13.32
C SER A 59 -1.07 1.70 -12.84
N THR A 60 -2.06 1.93 -13.69
CA THR A 60 -3.20 2.79 -13.40
C THR A 60 -4.49 2.15 -13.88
N LEU A 61 -5.57 2.34 -13.13
CA LEU A 61 -6.93 1.97 -13.55
C LEU A 61 -7.77 3.23 -13.74
N ASP A 62 -8.53 3.26 -14.84
CA ASP A 62 -9.51 4.31 -15.13
C ASP A 62 -10.92 3.83 -14.74
N HIS A 63 -11.42 4.35 -13.63
CA HIS A 63 -12.77 4.12 -13.10
C HIS A 63 -13.73 5.18 -13.67
N TYR A 64 -13.92 5.19 -14.99
CA TYR A 64 -14.79 6.16 -15.66
C TYR A 64 -16.21 6.16 -15.07
N GLY A 65 -16.57 7.26 -14.39
CA GLY A 65 -17.86 7.41 -13.71
C GLY A 65 -17.74 7.57 -12.18
N ASP A 66 -16.58 7.25 -11.61
CA ASP A 66 -16.29 7.35 -10.19
C ASP A 66 -15.29 8.49 -9.86
N ASP A 67 -15.28 8.93 -8.61
CA ASP A 67 -14.32 9.91 -8.06
C ASP A 67 -13.62 9.30 -6.83
N PRO A 68 -12.28 9.17 -6.81
CA PRO A 68 -11.33 9.58 -7.85
C PRO A 68 -11.38 8.68 -9.10
N ARG A 69 -11.34 9.31 -10.29
CA ARG A 69 -11.39 8.59 -11.58
C ARG A 69 -10.23 7.61 -11.74
N PHE A 70 -9.03 7.99 -11.33
CA PHE A 70 -7.84 7.17 -11.51
C PHE A 70 -7.38 6.62 -10.17
N SER A 71 -7.09 5.32 -10.13
CA SER A 71 -6.27 4.73 -9.08
C SER A 71 -4.91 4.35 -9.66
N VAL A 72 -3.86 4.61 -8.89
CA VAL A 72 -2.48 4.21 -9.17
C VAL A 72 -2.09 3.19 -8.13
#